data_AF-A0AAV7X933-F1
#
_entry.id   AF-A0AAV7X933-F1
#
_cell.length_a   1.000
_cell.length_b   1.000
_cell.length_c   1.000
_cell.angle_alpha   90.00
_cell.angle_beta   90.00
_cell.angle_gamma   90.00
#
_symmetry.space_group_name_H-M   'P 1'
#
loop_
_entity.id
_entity.type
_entity.pdbx_description
1 polymer ?
#
loop_
_entity_poly.entity_id
_entity_poly.type
_entity_poly.pdbx_seq_one_letter_code
_entity_poly.pdbx_strand_id
1 'polypeptide(L)'
;MPLNFSIANILHEKRRAQNSRHSYVQAESAFAGDAPHEAIIKPDVSWPGSSKAEGVPQPVPSKTNVPWSNFSIDSILHKKSCAVQEENFFCVNPGIIPVEPQVEPNLFYPNTSAFGSNIYKSQNELQGESCDVLFQRTTSPNTLGLDFSIADNVLHIELELCTQLNSLVFSPPIEYIYSPIEYAFNLHAQFVRKFCNASKKVMFLGMNPGPWGMSQTGVPFGEVAVVRDWFGIKGSVGKPKRQHPQRLVTGLECHRSEISGKRFWGLFQELCGPDPYVFFKNCLIYNLCPLALLSNSGKNITPAEIKASESKALLTLCETALSQVVCLLRVEVIVAVGKFAEKRASIAVNSTGLKGVKVVSIPHPSPRNASNGNNWKELATKILENLGLLELFLPT
;
A
#
# COMPACT_ATOMS: atom_id res chain seq x y z
N MET A 1 -15.33 -7.33 -35.83
CA MET A 1 -14.24 -6.68 -35.08
C MET A 1 -14.87 -5.74 -34.07
N PRO A 2 -14.61 -5.86 -32.75
CA PRO A 2 -15.14 -4.88 -31.81
C PRO A 2 -14.23 -3.64 -31.78
N LEU A 3 -14.85 -2.47 -31.87
CA LEU A 3 -14.21 -1.16 -31.76
C LEU A 3 -13.71 -0.95 -30.32
N ASN A 4 -12.40 -1.01 -30.12
CA ASN A 4 -11.75 -0.52 -28.89
C ASN A 4 -11.78 1.01 -28.91
N PHE A 5 -12.81 1.62 -28.33
CA PHE A 5 -12.78 3.03 -27.99
C PHE A 5 -11.89 3.23 -26.76
N SER A 6 -10.69 3.81 -26.98
CA SER A 6 -9.83 4.24 -25.88
C SER A 6 -10.56 5.28 -25.02
N ILE A 7 -10.49 5.14 -23.70
CA ILE A 7 -11.03 6.08 -22.71
C ILE A 7 -10.56 7.52 -23.00
N ALA A 8 -9.37 7.69 -23.58
CA ALA A 8 -8.84 8.97 -24.02
C ALA A 8 -9.73 9.66 -25.07
N ASN A 9 -10.34 8.91 -25.99
CA ASN A 9 -11.23 9.47 -27.02
C ASN A 9 -12.56 9.93 -26.40
N ILE A 10 -13.09 9.18 -25.43
CA ILE A 10 -14.33 9.54 -24.72
C ILE A 10 -14.13 10.84 -23.92
N LEU A 11 -12.98 11.01 -23.28
CA LEU A 11 -12.66 12.22 -22.52
C LEU A 11 -12.40 13.42 -23.45
N HIS A 12 -11.77 13.21 -24.60
CA HIS A 12 -11.56 14.25 -25.62
C HIS A 12 -12.89 14.73 -26.23
N GLU A 13 -13.82 13.82 -26.53
CA GLU A 13 -15.16 14.17 -27.02
C GLU A 13 -16.00 14.90 -25.96
N LYS A 14 -15.92 14.49 -24.68
CA LYS A 14 -16.58 15.20 -23.57
C LYS A 14 -16.05 16.64 -23.40
N ARG A 15 -14.74 16.86 -23.59
CA ARG A 15 -14.13 18.20 -23.55
C ARG A 15 -14.64 19.11 -24.69
N ARG A 16 -14.87 18.55 -25.89
CA ARG A 16 -15.57 19.26 -26.98
C ARG A 16 -17.01 19.63 -26.61
N ALA A 17 -17.75 18.71 -25.99
CA ALA A 17 -19.16 18.93 -25.62
C ALA A 17 -19.34 19.92 -24.46
N GLN A 18 -18.39 20.01 -23.52
CA GLN A 18 -18.43 21.02 -22.45
C GLN A 18 -18.08 22.42 -22.96
N ASN A 19 -17.11 22.54 -23.87
CA ASN A 19 -16.78 23.82 -24.49
C ASN A 19 -17.91 24.36 -25.35
N SER A 20 -18.66 23.49 -26.04
CA SER A 20 -19.86 23.91 -26.81
C SER A 20 -21.04 24.30 -25.91
N ARG A 21 -21.12 23.80 -24.67
CA ARG A 21 -22.15 24.23 -23.70
C ARG A 21 -21.82 25.56 -23.04
N HIS A 22 -20.55 25.87 -22.78
CA HIS A 22 -20.15 27.18 -22.27
C HIS A 22 -20.43 28.32 -23.26
N SER A 23 -20.29 28.06 -24.57
CA SER A 23 -20.68 29.04 -25.60
C SER A 23 -22.20 29.25 -25.71
N TYR A 24 -23.02 28.30 -25.25
CA TYR A 24 -24.48 28.43 -25.30
C TYR A 24 -25.03 29.16 -24.06
N VAL A 25 -24.45 28.93 -22.87
CA VAL A 25 -24.90 29.57 -21.62
C VAL A 25 -24.54 31.06 -21.56
N GLN A 26 -23.49 31.52 -22.26
CA GLN A 26 -23.18 32.95 -22.41
C GLN A 26 -24.14 33.71 -23.34
N ALA A 27 -24.98 33.02 -24.12
CA ALA A 27 -25.96 33.65 -25.00
C ALA A 27 -27.33 33.86 -24.32
N GLU A 28 -27.65 33.12 -23.25
CA GLU A 28 -28.98 33.15 -22.61
C GLU A 28 -29.06 34.11 -21.40
N SER A 29 -27.95 34.65 -20.89
CA SER A 29 -27.96 35.58 -19.75
C SER A 29 -28.29 37.05 -20.10
N ALA A 30 -28.84 37.32 -21.29
CA ALA A 30 -29.19 38.68 -21.74
C ALA A 30 -30.69 39.02 -21.68
N PHE A 31 -31.57 38.09 -21.31
CA PHE A 31 -33.01 38.36 -21.21
C PHE A 31 -33.68 37.56 -20.09
N ALA A 32 -34.10 38.25 -19.02
CA ALA A 32 -35.39 38.10 -18.32
C ALA A 32 -35.27 38.51 -16.85
N GLY A 33 -36.10 39.49 -16.46
CA GLY A 33 -36.30 39.93 -15.08
C GLY A 33 -37.57 39.35 -14.43
N ASP A 34 -37.57 39.46 -13.10
CA ASP A 34 -38.66 39.59 -12.12
C ASP A 34 -39.83 38.57 -11.99
N ALA A 35 -39.74 37.82 -10.86
CA ALA A 35 -40.76 37.52 -9.83
C ALA A 35 -41.85 36.41 -10.06
N PRO A 36 -42.58 35.94 -9.01
CA PRO A 36 -42.10 35.23 -7.81
C PRO A 36 -42.92 33.96 -7.40
N HIS A 37 -42.36 33.22 -6.42
CA HIS A 37 -42.99 32.33 -5.41
C HIS A 37 -44.19 31.41 -5.73
N GLU A 38 -43.98 30.09 -5.64
CA GLU A 38 -45.02 29.13 -5.24
C GLU A 38 -44.45 27.92 -4.48
N ALA A 39 -45.15 27.52 -3.42
CA ALA A 39 -44.79 26.46 -2.47
C ALA A 39 -45.23 25.08 -2.99
N ILE A 40 -44.42 24.04 -2.80
CA ILE A 40 -44.78 22.65 -3.14
C ILE A 40 -44.73 21.75 -1.90
N ILE A 41 -45.88 21.14 -1.67
CA ILE A 41 -46.27 20.18 -0.65
C ILE A 41 -45.60 18.81 -0.90
N LYS A 42 -45.14 18.16 0.18
CA LYS A 42 -44.68 16.75 0.19
C LYS A 42 -45.86 15.79 0.39
N PRO A 43 -45.88 14.60 -0.23
CA PRO A 43 -46.69 13.50 0.25
C PRO A 43 -45.86 12.45 1.01
N ASP A 44 -46.33 12.14 2.21
CA ASP A 44 -46.02 10.94 2.99
C ASP A 44 -46.61 9.69 2.31
N VAL A 45 -45.90 8.56 2.37
CA VAL A 45 -46.47 7.23 2.12
C VAL A 45 -45.94 6.24 3.16
N SER A 46 -46.80 5.90 4.10
CA SER A 46 -46.71 4.76 5.02
C SER A 46 -47.43 3.53 4.44
N TRP A 47 -46.88 2.33 4.61
CA TRP A 47 -47.59 1.05 4.42
C TRP A 47 -47.52 0.19 5.70
N PRO A 48 -48.56 -0.62 6.01
CA PRO A 48 -48.72 -1.27 7.31
C PRO A 48 -48.22 -2.74 7.35
N GLY A 49 -47.95 -3.24 8.56
CA GLY A 49 -47.95 -4.68 8.89
C GLY A 49 -49.37 -5.27 8.81
N SER A 50 -49.67 -6.55 9.00
CA SER A 50 -49.05 -7.75 9.60
C SER A 50 -49.82 -8.96 9.03
N SER A 51 -49.36 -10.21 9.12
CA SER A 51 -49.88 -11.17 10.12
C SER A 51 -49.29 -12.57 9.95
N LYS A 52 -49.27 -13.30 11.07
CA LYS A 52 -48.72 -14.63 11.37
C LYS A 52 -49.65 -15.77 10.90
N ALA A 53 -49.09 -16.97 10.72
CA ALA A 53 -49.73 -18.23 11.11
C ALA A 53 -48.68 -19.31 11.41
N GLU A 54 -48.86 -20.00 12.54
CA GLU A 54 -48.07 -21.08 13.13
C GLU A 54 -48.50 -22.47 12.62
N GLY A 55 -47.64 -23.49 12.77
CA GLY A 55 -48.03 -24.91 12.61
C GLY A 55 -46.87 -25.90 12.47
N VAL A 56 -46.51 -26.56 13.58
CA VAL A 56 -45.51 -27.65 13.83
C VAL A 56 -46.30 -28.99 14.02
N PRO A 57 -45.79 -30.27 14.10
CA PRO A 57 -44.41 -30.86 14.15
C PRO A 57 -44.09 -32.12 13.27
N GLN A 58 -42.76 -32.36 13.12
CA GLN A 58 -41.90 -33.58 13.31
C GLN A 58 -42.52 -35.02 13.34
N PRO A 59 -41.80 -36.08 12.89
CA PRO A 59 -40.72 -36.71 13.70
C PRO A 59 -39.47 -37.27 12.98
N VAL A 60 -38.43 -37.43 13.79
CA VAL A 60 -37.12 -38.12 13.59
C VAL A 60 -37.26 -39.64 13.78
N PRO A 61 -36.36 -40.48 13.23
CA PRO A 61 -35.39 -41.23 14.07
C PRO A 61 -33.99 -41.34 13.40
N SER A 62 -32.83 -41.08 14.03
CA SER A 62 -32.11 -41.74 15.13
C SER A 62 -31.02 -42.74 14.69
N LYS A 63 -29.77 -42.43 15.09
CA LYS A 63 -28.62 -43.29 15.49
C LYS A 63 -27.91 -44.18 14.44
N THR A 64 -26.60 -43.99 14.31
CA THR A 64 -25.58 -44.92 14.88
C THR A 64 -24.16 -44.33 14.80
N ASN A 65 -23.44 -44.41 15.92
CA ASN A 65 -22.00 -44.24 16.07
C ASN A 65 -21.30 -45.57 15.78
N VAL A 66 -20.10 -45.54 15.15
CA VAL A 66 -19.03 -46.53 15.40
C VAL A 66 -17.67 -45.84 15.27
N PRO A 67 -16.77 -45.92 16.28
CA PRO A 67 -15.37 -45.51 16.19
C PRO A 67 -14.46 -46.74 16.04
N TRP A 68 -13.37 -46.62 15.28
CA TRP A 68 -12.22 -47.52 15.41
C TRP A 68 -10.92 -46.74 15.30
N SER A 69 -10.14 -46.85 16.37
CA SER A 69 -8.77 -46.42 16.57
C SER A 69 -7.78 -47.50 16.11
N ASN A 70 -6.51 -47.10 16.07
CA ASN A 70 -5.28 -47.90 16.10
C ASN A 70 -4.74 -48.42 14.75
N PHE A 71 -3.65 -47.81 14.28
CA PHE A 71 -2.43 -48.55 13.96
C PHE A 71 -1.19 -47.71 14.31
N SER A 72 -0.24 -48.37 14.96
CA SER A 72 0.98 -47.85 15.57
C SER A 72 2.20 -48.07 14.66
N ILE A 73 3.14 -47.13 14.84
CA ILE A 73 4.61 -47.10 14.62
C ILE A 73 5.31 -48.40 14.21
N ASP A 74 6.12 -48.32 13.14
CA ASP A 74 7.45 -48.95 12.99
C ASP A 74 8.20 -48.28 11.82
N SER A 75 9.26 -47.50 12.06
CA SER A 75 10.69 -47.88 12.16
C SER A 75 11.36 -48.17 10.80
N ILE A 76 12.09 -47.17 10.25
CA ILE A 76 13.22 -47.42 9.31
C ILE A 76 14.38 -46.48 9.66
N LEU A 77 15.36 -47.05 10.37
CA LEU A 77 16.76 -46.64 10.38
C LEU A 77 17.47 -47.36 9.25
N HIS A 78 18.15 -46.66 8.34
CA HIS A 78 19.39 -47.19 7.76
C HIS A 78 20.41 -46.11 7.40
N LYS A 79 21.62 -46.38 7.93
CA LYS A 79 22.91 -45.70 7.74
C LYS A 79 23.50 -46.00 6.36
N LYS A 80 24.51 -45.18 6.01
CA LYS A 80 25.74 -45.41 5.19
C LYS A 80 25.83 -44.40 4.04
N SER A 81 26.96 -43.81 3.67
CA SER A 81 28.35 -43.80 4.18
C SER A 81 29.08 -42.72 3.36
N CYS A 82 30.08 -42.06 3.94
CA CYS A 82 31.10 -41.32 3.19
C CYS A 82 31.91 -42.27 2.29
N ALA A 83 32.43 -41.74 1.19
CA ALA A 83 33.65 -42.22 0.53
C ALA A 83 34.34 -41.03 -0.16
N VAL A 84 35.56 -40.76 0.30
CA VAL A 84 36.59 -39.89 -0.30
C VAL A 84 37.50 -40.80 -1.13
N GLN A 85 37.86 -40.39 -2.34
CA GLN A 85 39.07 -40.87 -3.03
C GLN A 85 39.73 -39.74 -3.83
N GLU A 86 40.96 -39.41 -3.43
CA GLU A 86 42.10 -38.91 -4.20
C GLU A 86 42.38 -39.86 -5.40
N GLU A 87 43.04 -39.56 -6.52
CA GLU A 87 44.07 -38.59 -6.91
C GLU A 87 44.23 -38.72 -8.46
N ASN A 88 44.62 -37.66 -9.18
CA ASN A 88 45.53 -37.74 -10.34
C ASN A 88 45.93 -36.34 -10.84
N PHE A 89 47.22 -36.04 -10.68
CA PHE A 89 47.92 -34.85 -11.16
C PHE A 89 48.18 -34.93 -12.67
N PHE A 90 47.92 -33.84 -13.39
CA PHE A 90 48.68 -33.45 -14.58
C PHE A 90 49.00 -31.96 -14.51
N CYS A 91 50.29 -31.63 -14.56
CA CYS A 91 50.81 -30.27 -14.53
C CYS A 91 50.55 -29.56 -15.86
N VAL A 92 49.89 -28.40 -15.81
CA VAL A 92 49.98 -27.34 -16.83
C VAL A 92 49.94 -25.99 -16.10
N ASN A 93 50.91 -25.12 -16.37
CA ASN A 93 50.98 -23.72 -15.90
C ASN A 93 51.39 -22.88 -17.13
N PRO A 94 51.17 -21.54 -17.21
CA PRO A 94 50.43 -20.65 -16.30
C PRO A 94 49.44 -19.72 -17.05
N GLY A 95 48.40 -19.21 -16.37
CA GLY A 95 47.56 -18.17 -16.98
C GLY A 95 46.30 -17.81 -16.19
N ILE A 96 46.38 -16.70 -15.46
CA ILE A 96 45.29 -15.79 -15.07
C ILE A 96 43.97 -16.49 -14.68
N ILE A 97 43.83 -16.77 -13.38
CA ILE A 97 42.54 -17.08 -12.76
C ILE A 97 41.74 -15.77 -12.70
N PRO A 98 40.51 -15.69 -13.23
CA PRO A 98 39.64 -14.56 -12.93
C PRO A 98 39.25 -14.67 -11.45
N VAL A 99 39.71 -13.71 -10.66
CA VAL A 99 39.24 -13.54 -9.28
C VAL A 99 37.75 -13.25 -9.35
N GLU A 100 36.95 -14.21 -8.93
CA GLU A 100 35.53 -14.04 -8.65
C GLU A 100 35.38 -12.90 -7.63
N PRO A 101 34.61 -11.83 -7.90
CA PRO A 101 34.53 -10.72 -6.96
C PRO A 101 33.84 -11.24 -5.70
N GLN A 102 34.61 -11.34 -4.63
CA GLN A 102 34.11 -11.49 -3.27
C GLN A 102 33.14 -10.35 -3.03
N VAL A 103 31.84 -10.63 -3.07
CA VAL A 103 30.80 -9.68 -2.71
C VAL A 103 30.93 -9.47 -1.21
N GLU A 104 31.56 -8.38 -0.80
CA GLU A 104 31.51 -7.91 0.58
C GLU A 104 30.04 -7.69 0.98
N PRO A 105 29.52 -8.38 2.01
CA PRO A 105 28.23 -8.04 2.57
C PRO A 105 28.44 -6.86 3.52
N ASN A 106 27.65 -5.80 3.30
CA ASN A 106 27.49 -4.62 4.17
C ASN A 106 28.42 -3.42 3.88
N LEU A 107 28.11 -2.68 2.83
CA LEU A 107 28.34 -1.23 2.81
C LEU A 107 27.01 -0.54 2.49
N PHE A 108 26.59 0.37 3.37
CA PHE A 108 25.31 1.11 3.41
C PHE A 108 24.11 0.43 4.11
N TYR A 109 24.31 -0.03 5.35
CA TYR A 109 23.36 0.37 6.39
C TYR A 109 23.86 1.72 6.92
N PRO A 110 23.12 2.84 6.80
CA PRO A 110 23.49 4.01 7.58
C PRO A 110 23.45 3.59 9.05
N ASN A 111 24.59 3.76 9.73
CA ASN A 111 24.71 3.56 11.16
C ASN A 111 23.60 4.40 11.83
N THR A 112 22.61 3.75 12.42
CA THR A 112 21.53 4.44 13.16
C THR A 112 22.08 5.26 14.32
N SER A 113 23.32 5.00 14.74
CA SER A 113 24.06 5.78 15.74
C SER A 113 24.51 7.18 15.28
N ALA A 114 24.44 7.50 13.98
CA ALA A 114 24.70 8.85 13.47
C ALA A 114 23.47 9.78 13.59
N PHE A 115 22.32 9.23 13.94
CA PHE A 115 21.09 9.97 14.22
C PHE A 115 20.93 10.03 15.74
N GLY A 116 21.15 11.21 16.32
CA GLY A 116 21.08 11.40 17.76
C GLY A 116 19.74 10.91 18.33
N SER A 117 19.79 10.01 19.29
CA SER A 117 18.66 9.34 19.94
C SER A 117 17.84 10.23 20.89
N ASN A 118 17.74 11.53 20.61
CA ASN A 118 17.19 12.52 21.55
C ASN A 118 16.20 13.52 20.95
N ILE A 119 15.60 13.20 19.81
CA ILE A 119 14.50 13.96 19.25
C ILE A 119 13.29 13.02 19.29
N TYR A 120 12.13 13.54 19.66
CA TYR A 120 10.82 12.87 19.71
C TYR A 120 10.44 12.21 21.03
N LYS A 121 9.29 12.67 21.47
CA LYS A 121 8.62 12.41 22.74
C LYS A 121 7.45 11.45 22.52
N SER A 122 7.00 10.81 23.59
CA SER A 122 5.88 9.84 23.53
C SER A 122 4.57 10.48 23.04
N GLN A 123 3.62 9.68 22.55
CA GLN A 123 2.35 10.15 21.99
C GLN A 123 1.52 11.09 22.87
N ASN A 124 1.70 11.05 24.19
CA ASN A 124 1.01 11.98 25.10
C ASN A 124 1.49 13.43 24.94
N GLU A 125 2.60 13.67 24.25
CA GLU A 125 3.19 15.00 24.06
C GLU A 125 3.01 15.56 22.63
N LEU A 126 2.48 14.76 21.69
CA LEU A 126 2.21 15.16 20.29
C LEU A 126 0.76 15.61 20.05
N GLN A 127 -0.11 15.54 21.06
CA GLN A 127 -1.49 16.02 20.95
C GLN A 127 -1.50 17.55 20.82
N GLY A 128 -1.73 18.04 19.60
CA GLY A 128 -1.97 19.46 19.32
C GLY A 128 -0.80 20.25 18.72
N GLU A 129 0.31 19.61 18.34
CA GLU A 129 1.40 20.31 17.65
C GLU A 129 1.00 20.71 16.22
N SER A 130 1.22 21.97 15.84
CA SER A 130 0.96 22.46 14.47
C SER A 130 1.85 21.76 13.45
N CYS A 131 1.40 21.66 12.21
CA CYS A 131 2.22 21.18 11.09
C CYS A 131 3.55 21.95 10.98
N ASP A 132 3.56 23.23 11.32
CA ASP A 132 4.78 24.05 11.33
C ASP A 132 5.80 23.58 12.38
N VAL A 133 5.34 23.07 13.52
CA VAL A 133 6.20 22.54 14.59
C VAL A 133 6.74 21.17 14.20
N LEU A 134 5.91 20.30 13.62
CA LEU A 134 6.36 19.02 13.05
C LEU A 134 7.38 19.24 11.93
N PHE A 135 7.13 20.22 11.05
CA PHE A 135 8.01 20.59 9.94
C PHE A 135 9.34 21.19 10.43
N GLN A 136 9.33 22.11 11.39
CA GLN A 136 10.55 22.68 11.98
C GLN A 136 11.39 21.62 12.70
N ARG A 137 10.80 20.53 13.18
CA ARG A 137 11.52 19.45 13.89
C ARG A 137 12.09 18.38 12.96
N THR A 138 11.51 18.19 11.77
CA THR A 138 12.09 17.35 10.70
C THR A 138 13.14 18.10 9.89
N THR A 139 13.08 19.43 9.88
CA THR A 139 14.04 20.30 9.17
C THR A 139 15.02 21.04 10.08
N SER A 140 14.94 20.85 11.40
CA SER A 140 15.95 21.36 12.32
C SER A 140 17.29 20.75 11.93
N PRO A 141 18.35 21.57 11.72
CA PRO A 141 19.65 21.05 11.37
C PRO A 141 20.03 20.01 12.40
N ASN A 142 20.27 18.78 11.95
CA ASN A 142 20.95 17.79 12.76
C ASN A 142 22.22 18.48 13.32
N THR A 143 22.72 18.09 14.49
CA THR A 143 23.88 18.75 15.13
C THR A 143 25.15 18.75 14.24
N LEU A 144 25.09 18.05 13.10
CA LEU A 144 26.06 17.92 12.03
C LEU A 144 25.85 18.85 10.81
N GLY A 145 24.81 19.69 10.78
CA GLY A 145 24.59 20.70 9.72
C GLY A 145 24.24 20.15 8.32
N LEU A 146 23.68 18.94 8.23
CA LEU A 146 23.28 18.33 6.96
C LEU A 146 21.80 18.62 6.66
N ASP A 147 21.53 19.30 5.53
CA ASP A 147 20.18 19.44 4.99
C ASP A 147 19.76 18.14 4.29
N PHE A 148 18.79 17.42 4.88
CA PHE A 148 18.21 16.23 4.27
C PHE A 148 17.18 16.62 3.20
N SER A 149 17.18 15.90 2.08
CA SER A 149 16.13 16.04 1.07
C SER A 149 14.76 15.65 1.63
N ILE A 150 13.66 16.10 1.01
CA ILE A 150 12.30 15.66 1.39
C ILE A 150 12.21 14.13 1.35
N ALA A 151 12.80 13.50 0.33
CA ALA A 151 12.82 12.05 0.18
C ALA A 151 13.57 11.36 1.32
N ASP A 152 14.73 11.87 1.72
CA ASP A 152 15.50 11.28 2.82
C ASP A 152 14.81 11.46 4.17
N ASN A 153 14.07 12.56 4.36
CA ASN A 153 13.23 12.75 5.54
C ASN A 153 12.05 11.74 5.59
N VAL A 154 11.42 11.44 4.45
CA VAL A 154 10.40 10.38 4.37
C VAL A 154 11.01 9.02 4.74
N LEU A 155 12.16 8.68 4.14
CA LEU A 155 12.87 7.43 4.44
C LEU A 155 13.26 7.33 5.92
N HIS A 156 13.66 8.45 6.53
CA HIS A 156 13.98 8.51 7.96
C HIS A 156 12.74 8.20 8.82
N ILE A 157 11.59 8.81 8.52
CA ILE A 157 10.32 8.53 9.23
C ILE A 157 9.95 7.04 9.09
N GLU A 158 10.10 6.46 7.89
CA GLU A 158 9.77 5.05 7.64
C GLU A 158 10.70 4.08 8.38
N LEU A 159 12.00 4.38 8.44
CA LEU A 159 12.98 3.57 9.17
C LEU A 159 12.78 3.64 10.69
N GLU A 160 12.45 4.82 11.22
CA GLU A 160 12.09 5.00 12.63
C GLU A 160 10.81 4.22 12.97
N LEU A 161 9.79 4.30 12.11
CA LEU A 161 8.59 3.48 12.24
C LEU A 161 8.94 2.00 12.28
N CYS A 162 9.78 1.50 11.36
CA CYS A 162 10.19 0.09 11.36
C CYS A 162 10.91 -0.31 12.66
N THR A 163 11.77 0.56 13.19
CA THR A 163 12.46 0.35 14.47
C THR A 163 11.47 0.20 15.62
N GLN A 164 10.49 1.09 15.72
CA GLN A 164 9.44 1.04 16.74
C GLN A 164 8.57 -0.21 16.58
N LEU A 165 8.17 -0.54 15.34
CA LEU A 165 7.36 -1.72 15.04
C LEU A 165 8.09 -3.03 15.36
N ASN A 166 9.40 -3.09 15.20
CA ASN A 166 10.22 -4.25 15.55
C ASN A 166 10.28 -4.52 17.07
N SER A 167 9.91 -3.56 17.91
CA SER A 167 9.77 -3.75 19.36
C SER A 167 8.45 -4.42 19.77
N LEU A 168 7.47 -4.49 18.85
CA LEU A 168 6.18 -5.09 19.14
C LEU A 168 6.26 -6.62 19.12
N VAL A 169 5.56 -7.24 20.07
CA VAL A 169 5.37 -8.69 20.12
C VAL A 169 3.96 -9.02 19.66
N PHE A 170 3.88 -9.94 18.70
CA PHE A 170 2.63 -10.41 18.13
C PHE A 170 2.33 -11.82 18.60
N SER A 171 1.12 -12.04 19.10
CA SER A 171 0.65 -13.36 19.49
C SER A 171 0.28 -14.22 18.28
N PRO A 172 0.11 -15.54 18.47
CA PRO A 172 -0.60 -16.39 17.51
C PRO A 172 -1.94 -15.76 17.08
N PRO A 173 -2.33 -15.88 15.80
CA PRO A 173 -1.76 -16.80 14.80
C PRO A 173 -0.60 -16.21 13.97
N ILE A 174 -0.01 -15.07 14.35
CA ILE A 174 1.11 -14.47 13.61
C ILE A 174 2.38 -15.27 13.87
N GLU A 175 3.00 -15.73 12.79
CA GLU A 175 4.22 -16.53 12.83
C GLU A 175 5.37 -15.88 12.08
N TYR A 176 5.11 -15.28 10.91
CA TYR A 176 6.15 -14.63 10.12
C TYR A 176 5.82 -13.15 9.95
N ILE A 177 6.83 -12.30 10.16
CA ILE A 177 6.73 -10.85 10.04
C ILE A 177 7.75 -10.41 8.99
N TYR A 178 7.26 -9.81 7.92
CA TYR A 178 8.09 -9.29 6.84
C TYR A 178 8.05 -7.76 6.90
N SER A 179 9.23 -7.14 6.90
CA SER A 179 9.42 -5.69 6.83
C SER A 179 10.14 -5.33 5.53
N PRO A 180 9.42 -5.08 4.42
CA PRO A 180 10.03 -4.83 3.11
C PRO A 180 10.84 -3.54 3.07
N ILE A 181 10.51 -2.56 3.92
CA ILE A 181 11.30 -1.34 4.06
C ILE A 181 12.73 -1.66 4.53
N GLU A 182 12.92 -2.72 5.32
CA GLU A 182 14.25 -3.15 5.77
C GLU A 182 14.97 -4.01 4.72
N TYR A 183 14.38 -5.14 4.30
CA TYR A 183 15.10 -6.08 3.41
C TYR A 183 15.08 -5.67 1.93
N ALA A 184 14.13 -4.83 1.50
CA ALA A 184 14.07 -4.28 0.14
C ALA A 184 14.40 -2.78 0.12
N PHE A 185 15.11 -2.28 1.15
CA PHE A 185 15.41 -0.86 1.33
C PHE A 185 16.03 -0.22 0.08
N ASN A 186 16.92 -0.92 -0.62
CA ASN A 186 17.57 -0.37 -1.82
C ASN A 186 16.54 0.06 -2.88
N LEU A 187 15.61 -0.82 -3.24
CA LEU A 187 14.56 -0.52 -4.22
C LEU A 187 13.57 0.51 -3.67
N HIS A 188 13.21 0.40 -2.40
CA HIS A 188 12.30 1.34 -1.75
C HIS A 188 12.88 2.76 -1.72
N ALA A 189 14.15 2.92 -1.34
CA ALA A 189 14.84 4.20 -1.34
C ALA A 189 14.99 4.78 -2.75
N GLN A 190 15.23 3.96 -3.77
CA GLN A 190 15.18 4.41 -5.16
C GLN A 190 13.79 4.94 -5.53
N PHE A 191 12.72 4.23 -5.16
CA PHE A 191 11.34 4.68 -5.39
C PHE A 191 11.07 6.04 -4.74
N VAL A 192 11.36 6.17 -3.44
CA VAL A 192 11.11 7.39 -2.68
C VAL A 192 11.96 8.55 -3.21
N ARG A 193 13.26 8.37 -3.45
CA ARG A 193 14.13 9.43 -3.99
C ARG A 193 13.73 9.85 -5.41
N LYS A 194 13.27 8.91 -6.23
CA LYS A 194 12.86 9.20 -7.60
C LYS A 194 11.55 9.98 -7.67
N PHE A 195 10.60 9.69 -6.79
CA PHE A 195 9.22 10.19 -6.92
C PHE A 195 8.74 11.09 -5.78
N CYS A 196 9.47 11.18 -4.66
CA CYS A 196 9.10 11.92 -3.45
C CYS A 196 10.07 13.08 -3.13
N ASN A 197 10.48 13.83 -4.15
CA ASN A 197 11.46 14.92 -4.04
C ASN A 197 10.83 16.32 -3.94
N ALA A 198 9.51 16.41 -3.79
CA ALA A 198 8.74 17.65 -3.70
C ALA A 198 7.43 17.41 -2.96
N SER A 199 6.73 18.49 -2.59
CA SER A 199 5.38 18.42 -2.02
C SER A 199 4.42 17.62 -2.92
N LYS A 200 3.49 16.90 -2.31
CA LYS A 200 2.52 16.05 -3.01
C LYS A 200 1.11 16.46 -2.59
N LYS A 201 0.34 17.01 -3.54
CA LYS A 201 -1.05 17.43 -3.29
C LYS A 201 -1.92 16.26 -2.86
N VAL A 202 -1.73 15.08 -3.48
CA VAL A 202 -2.56 13.90 -3.26
C VAL A 202 -1.71 12.72 -2.78
N MET A 203 -2.13 12.05 -1.71
CA MET A 203 -1.57 10.76 -1.29
C MET A 203 -2.60 9.66 -1.45
N PHE A 204 -2.29 8.66 -2.27
CA PHE A 204 -3.00 7.40 -2.25
C PHE A 204 -2.49 6.55 -1.08
N LEU A 205 -3.41 5.99 -0.30
CA LEU A 205 -3.06 5.25 0.93
C LEU A 205 -3.59 3.81 0.89
N GLY A 206 -2.69 2.84 0.83
CA GLY A 206 -2.97 1.42 1.04
C GLY A 206 -2.90 1.00 2.50
N MET A 207 -3.28 -0.26 2.77
CA MET A 207 -3.28 -0.82 4.12
C MET A 207 -1.90 -1.33 4.53
N ASN A 208 -1.42 -2.38 3.87
CA ASN A 208 -0.15 -3.04 4.18
C ASN A 208 0.35 -3.87 2.96
N PRO A 209 1.62 -4.28 2.92
CA PRO A 209 2.19 -5.07 1.83
C PRO A 209 1.39 -6.33 1.48
N GLY A 210 1.15 -6.52 0.18
CA GLY A 210 0.77 -7.83 -0.33
C GLY A 210 2.00 -8.71 -0.61
N PRO A 211 1.82 -10.04 -0.67
CA PRO A 211 2.94 -11.01 -0.69
C PRO A 211 3.71 -11.05 -2.01
N TRP A 212 3.13 -10.56 -3.10
CA TRP A 212 3.71 -10.64 -4.45
C TRP A 212 4.01 -9.27 -5.07
N GLY A 213 3.65 -8.19 -4.39
CA GLY A 213 3.99 -6.82 -4.77
C GLY A 213 5.02 -6.24 -3.81
N MET A 214 4.58 -5.39 -2.88
CA MET A 214 5.50 -4.68 -1.97
C MET A 214 6.40 -5.61 -1.15
N SER A 215 5.98 -6.83 -0.80
CA SER A 215 6.85 -7.79 -0.10
C SER A 215 7.97 -8.36 -0.97
N GLN A 216 7.91 -8.16 -2.28
CA GLN A 216 8.96 -8.54 -3.22
C GLN A 216 9.78 -7.32 -3.64
N THR A 217 9.16 -6.14 -3.75
CA THR A 217 9.75 -4.98 -4.42
C THR A 217 10.08 -3.80 -3.50
N GLY A 218 9.54 -3.78 -2.28
CA GLY A 218 9.60 -2.61 -1.40
C GLY A 218 8.69 -1.45 -1.83
N VAL A 219 7.99 -1.53 -2.96
CA VAL A 219 7.15 -0.44 -3.48
C VAL A 219 5.67 -0.69 -3.15
N PRO A 220 4.91 0.30 -2.63
CA PRO A 220 3.48 0.15 -2.40
C PRO A 220 2.72 -0.25 -3.67
N PHE A 221 1.83 -1.25 -3.56
CA PHE A 221 1.16 -1.87 -4.72
C PHE A 221 2.15 -2.34 -5.80
N GLY A 222 3.41 -2.59 -5.45
CA GLY A 222 4.54 -2.73 -6.36
C GLY A 222 4.59 -4.07 -7.06
N GLU A 223 3.68 -4.29 -8.01
CA GLU A 223 3.74 -5.40 -8.95
C GLU A 223 5.05 -5.36 -9.75
N VAL A 224 5.72 -6.50 -9.87
CA VAL A 224 7.12 -6.60 -10.33
C VAL A 224 7.34 -5.96 -11.71
N ALA A 225 6.47 -6.23 -12.68
CA ALA A 225 6.63 -5.67 -14.03
C ALA A 225 6.43 -4.15 -14.01
N VAL A 226 5.50 -3.64 -13.21
CA VAL A 226 5.33 -2.18 -13.05
C VAL A 226 6.59 -1.55 -12.45
N VAL A 227 7.12 -2.12 -11.37
CA VAL A 227 8.30 -1.58 -10.68
C VAL A 227 9.54 -1.60 -11.59
N ARG A 228 9.75 -2.71 -12.30
CA ARG A 228 10.90 -2.88 -13.19
C ARG A 228 10.78 -2.07 -14.48
N ASP A 229 9.63 -2.16 -15.15
CA ASP A 229 9.49 -1.71 -16.54
C ASP A 229 8.91 -0.30 -16.65
N TRP A 230 7.96 0.07 -15.76
CA TRP A 230 7.34 1.39 -15.80
C TRP A 230 8.07 2.39 -14.89
N PHE A 231 8.36 2.00 -13.64
CA PHE A 231 9.14 2.86 -12.74
C PHE A 231 10.65 2.83 -13.04
N GLY A 232 11.13 1.82 -13.76
CA GLY A 232 12.55 1.69 -14.08
C GLY A 232 13.43 1.47 -12.84
N ILE A 233 12.88 0.88 -11.78
CA ILE A 233 13.59 0.60 -10.53
C ILE A 233 14.22 -0.79 -10.61
N LYS A 234 15.50 -0.88 -10.28
CA LYS A 234 16.30 -2.11 -10.41
C LYS A 234 17.19 -2.30 -9.20
N GLY A 235 17.57 -3.53 -8.92
CA GLY A 235 18.53 -3.84 -7.86
C GLY A 235 18.24 -5.16 -7.17
N SER A 236 19.06 -5.47 -6.18
CA SER A 236 18.91 -6.66 -5.33
C SER A 236 17.93 -6.41 -4.19
N VAL A 237 17.22 -7.46 -3.81
CA VAL A 237 16.36 -7.49 -2.62
C VAL A 237 16.89 -8.55 -1.66
N GLY A 238 17.03 -8.18 -0.39
CA GLY A 238 17.42 -9.08 0.68
C GLY A 238 16.30 -10.04 1.07
N LYS A 239 16.43 -10.66 2.25
CA LYS A 239 15.45 -11.60 2.78
C LYS A 239 15.02 -11.18 4.19
N PRO A 240 13.76 -11.42 4.58
CA PRO A 240 13.38 -11.31 5.99
C PRO A 240 14.10 -12.39 6.81
N LYS A 241 14.33 -12.11 8.10
CA LYS A 241 15.05 -13.00 9.03
C LYS A 241 14.53 -14.44 9.04
N ARG A 242 13.21 -14.60 8.93
CA ARG A 242 12.53 -15.90 8.83
C ARG A 242 11.55 -15.85 7.67
N GLN A 243 11.61 -16.84 6.77
CA GLN A 243 10.72 -16.93 5.62
C GLN A 243 9.77 -18.11 5.75
N HIS A 244 8.50 -17.89 5.40
CA HIS A 244 7.56 -18.97 5.21
C HIS A 244 7.85 -19.66 3.86
N PRO A 245 7.90 -21.01 3.78
CA PRO A 245 8.28 -21.73 2.56
C PRO A 245 7.44 -21.39 1.31
N GLN A 246 6.16 -21.07 1.49
CA GLN A 246 5.26 -20.67 0.38
C GLN A 246 5.22 -19.16 0.11
N ARG A 247 6.02 -18.36 0.82
CA ARG A 247 6.08 -16.88 0.70
C ARG A 247 7.53 -16.44 0.64
N LEU A 248 8.32 -17.07 -0.21
CA LEU A 248 9.70 -16.67 -0.44
C LEU A 248 9.75 -15.26 -1.05
N VAL A 249 10.72 -14.48 -0.60
CA VAL A 249 11.10 -13.22 -1.21
C VAL A 249 12.18 -13.52 -2.24
N THR A 250 11.85 -13.26 -3.50
CA THR A 250 12.70 -13.48 -4.69
C THR A 250 12.99 -12.18 -5.41
N GLY A 251 12.55 -11.03 -4.87
CA GLY A 251 12.83 -9.72 -5.43
C GLY A 251 12.12 -9.50 -6.76
N LEU A 252 12.82 -8.85 -7.69
CA LEU A 252 12.33 -8.60 -9.04
C LEU A 252 12.29 -9.86 -9.92
N GLU A 253 12.79 -11.00 -9.44
CA GLU A 253 12.65 -12.31 -10.10
C GLU A 253 11.35 -13.04 -9.73
N CYS A 254 10.49 -12.43 -8.90
CA CYS A 254 9.20 -13.03 -8.56
C CYS A 254 8.29 -13.15 -9.80
N HIS A 255 8.01 -14.37 -10.23
CA HIS A 255 7.11 -14.65 -11.37
C HIS A 255 5.62 -14.54 -11.06
N ARG A 256 5.25 -14.32 -9.79
CA ARG A 256 3.84 -14.13 -9.39
C ARG A 256 3.44 -12.68 -9.53
N SER A 257 2.34 -12.41 -10.21
CA SER A 257 1.77 -11.07 -10.32
C SER A 257 0.85 -10.75 -9.14
N GLU A 258 1.05 -9.59 -8.52
CA GLU A 258 0.11 -9.05 -7.54
C GLU A 258 -1.05 -8.34 -8.25
N ILE A 259 -2.21 -9.01 -8.32
CA ILE A 259 -3.38 -8.51 -9.05
C ILE A 259 -3.84 -7.12 -8.57
N SER A 260 -3.75 -6.84 -7.27
CA SER A 260 -4.09 -5.52 -6.73
C SER A 260 -3.16 -4.43 -7.27
N GLY A 261 -1.85 -4.66 -7.27
CA GLY A 261 -0.87 -3.74 -7.85
C GLY A 261 -1.04 -3.58 -9.35
N LYS A 262 -1.20 -4.70 -10.07
CA LYS A 262 -1.46 -4.70 -11.52
C LYS A 262 -2.66 -3.86 -11.91
N ARG A 263 -3.77 -3.97 -11.16
CA ARG A 263 -4.99 -3.19 -11.42
C ARG A 263 -4.80 -1.72 -11.09
N PHE A 264 -4.23 -1.43 -9.92
CA PHE A 264 -3.99 -0.06 -9.46
C PHE A 264 -3.12 0.71 -10.45
N TRP A 265 -1.93 0.19 -10.75
CA TRP A 265 -1.01 0.84 -11.66
C TRP A 265 -1.44 0.76 -13.11
N GLY A 266 -2.11 -0.30 -13.51
CA GLY A 266 -2.69 -0.40 -14.86
C GLY A 266 -3.76 0.65 -15.15
N LEU A 267 -4.42 1.23 -14.13
CA LEU A 267 -5.27 2.40 -14.33
C LEU A 267 -4.42 3.65 -14.60
N PHE A 268 -3.40 3.89 -13.79
CA PHE A 268 -2.57 5.09 -13.95
C PHE A 268 -1.68 5.04 -15.19
N GLN A 269 -1.26 3.86 -15.65
CA GLN A 269 -0.62 3.70 -16.97
C GLN A 269 -1.55 4.12 -18.12
N GLU A 270 -2.84 3.80 -18.04
CA GLU A 270 -3.83 4.22 -19.06
C GLU A 270 -4.10 5.72 -19.01
N LEU A 271 -4.12 6.34 -17.82
CA LEU A 271 -4.36 7.77 -17.66
C LEU A 271 -3.12 8.62 -17.99
N CYS A 272 -1.96 8.24 -17.45
CA CYS A 272 -0.70 8.99 -17.49
C CYS A 272 0.15 8.68 -18.74
N GLY A 273 -0.10 7.56 -19.42
CA GLY A 273 0.73 7.08 -20.51
C GLY A 273 2.07 6.49 -20.03
N PRO A 274 3.12 6.51 -20.86
CA PRO A 274 4.36 5.78 -20.61
C PRO A 274 5.23 6.40 -19.51
N ASP A 275 5.03 7.68 -19.18
CA ASP A 275 5.85 8.39 -18.19
C ASP A 275 5.21 8.35 -16.79
N PRO A 276 5.81 7.66 -15.80
CA PRO A 276 5.29 7.64 -14.44
C PRO A 276 5.37 9.01 -13.75
N TYR A 277 6.24 9.94 -14.19
CA TYR A 277 6.36 11.26 -13.58
C TYR A 277 5.08 12.10 -13.70
N VAL A 278 4.21 11.81 -14.68
CA VAL A 278 2.88 12.44 -14.78
C VAL A 278 2.06 12.20 -13.50
N PHE A 279 2.00 10.95 -13.02
CA PHE A 279 1.34 10.62 -11.74
C PHE A 279 2.07 11.29 -10.56
N PHE A 280 3.39 11.09 -10.48
CA PHE A 280 4.18 11.50 -9.33
C PHE A 280 4.44 13.01 -9.22
N LYS A 281 4.08 13.80 -10.24
CA LYS A 281 4.15 15.27 -10.20
C LYS A 281 3.38 15.82 -9.00
N ASN A 282 2.15 15.35 -8.81
CA ASN A 282 1.27 15.81 -7.73
C ASN A 282 0.90 14.71 -6.73
N CYS A 283 1.14 13.44 -7.06
CA CYS A 283 0.66 12.32 -6.27
C CYS A 283 1.81 11.49 -5.69
N LEU A 284 1.50 10.78 -4.60
CA LEU A 284 2.32 9.71 -4.05
C LEU A 284 1.41 8.53 -3.69
N ILE A 285 1.97 7.32 -3.69
CA ILE A 285 1.34 6.14 -3.09
C ILE A 285 2.12 5.76 -1.82
N TYR A 286 1.40 5.40 -0.76
CA TYR A 286 1.97 5.04 0.53
C TYR A 286 1.16 3.90 1.16
N ASN A 287 1.77 3.11 2.05
CA ASN A 287 1.05 2.11 2.85
C ASN A 287 1.04 2.55 4.30
N LEU A 288 -0.13 2.50 4.94
CA LEU A 288 -0.25 2.85 6.36
C LEU A 288 0.68 2.02 7.24
N CYS A 289 0.69 0.69 7.05
CA CYS A 289 1.54 -0.22 7.80
C CYS A 289 2.58 -0.85 6.85
N PRO A 290 3.89 -0.75 7.15
CA PRO A 290 4.93 -1.35 6.31
C PRO A 290 5.08 -2.86 6.51
N LEU A 291 4.41 -3.48 7.50
CA LEU A 291 4.58 -4.91 7.79
C LEU A 291 3.61 -5.82 7.02
N ALA A 292 4.14 -6.95 6.54
CA ALA A 292 3.36 -8.10 6.11
C ALA A 292 3.36 -9.15 7.24
N LEU A 293 2.17 -9.45 7.78
CA LEU A 293 2.00 -10.44 8.84
C LEU A 293 1.43 -11.73 8.25
N LEU A 294 2.02 -12.88 8.58
CA LEU A 294 1.65 -14.17 8.01
C LEU A 294 1.42 -15.21 9.10
N SER A 295 0.42 -16.07 8.90
CA SER A 295 0.19 -17.26 9.72
C SER A 295 1.21 -18.38 9.44
N ASN A 296 1.15 -19.45 10.22
CA ASN A 296 1.93 -20.68 9.96
C ASN A 296 1.66 -21.30 8.57
N SER A 297 0.49 -21.06 7.98
CA SER A 297 0.14 -21.52 6.63
C SER A 297 0.54 -20.52 5.52
N GLY A 298 1.19 -19.42 5.87
CA GLY A 298 1.54 -18.35 4.96
C GLY A 298 0.33 -17.52 4.51
N LYS A 299 -0.82 -17.62 5.19
CA LYS A 299 -1.98 -16.75 4.95
C LYS A 299 -1.62 -15.35 5.46
N ASN A 300 -1.87 -14.32 4.65
CA ASN A 300 -1.79 -12.93 5.09
C ASN A 300 -2.81 -12.66 6.19
N ILE A 301 -2.33 -12.10 7.30
CA ILE A 301 -3.11 -11.57 8.41
C ILE A 301 -3.03 -10.04 8.31
N THR A 302 -4.17 -9.40 8.13
CA THR A 302 -4.25 -7.95 8.03
C THR A 302 -4.21 -7.30 9.43
N PRO A 303 -3.81 -6.03 9.56
CA PRO A 303 -3.88 -5.31 10.84
C PRO A 303 -5.27 -5.32 11.51
N ALA A 304 -6.34 -5.55 10.73
CA ALA A 304 -7.71 -5.67 11.23
C ALA A 304 -8.02 -7.05 11.86
N GLU A 305 -7.23 -8.08 11.55
CA GLU A 305 -7.44 -9.47 11.97
C GLU A 305 -6.59 -9.85 13.20
N ILE A 306 -5.72 -8.96 13.70
CA ILE A 306 -4.87 -9.22 14.87
C ILE A 306 -5.58 -8.83 16.18
N LYS A 307 -5.04 -9.26 17.34
CA LYS A 307 -5.66 -8.98 18.65
C LYS A 307 -5.82 -7.47 18.85
N ALA A 308 -6.92 -7.05 19.47
CA ALA A 308 -7.29 -5.64 19.56
C ALA A 308 -6.21 -4.75 20.20
N SER A 309 -5.54 -5.21 21.26
CA SER A 309 -4.45 -4.47 21.91
C SER A 309 -3.22 -4.33 21.01
N GLU A 310 -2.83 -5.40 20.32
CA GLU A 310 -1.71 -5.44 19.36
C GLU A 310 -2.01 -4.55 18.14
N SER A 311 -3.24 -4.64 17.60
CA SER A 311 -3.73 -3.80 16.50
C SER A 311 -3.71 -2.33 16.89
N LYS A 312 -4.16 -2.00 18.11
CA LYS A 312 -4.09 -0.64 18.63
C LYS A 312 -2.65 -0.15 18.67
N ALA A 313 -1.73 -0.87 19.33
CA ALA A 313 -0.33 -0.49 19.43
C ALA A 313 0.33 -0.30 18.04
N LEU A 314 0.14 -1.26 17.14
CA LEU A 314 0.63 -1.21 15.75
C LEU A 314 0.12 0.04 15.01
N LEU A 315 -1.20 0.20 14.95
CA LEU A 315 -1.82 1.25 14.14
C LEU A 315 -1.55 2.64 14.71
N THR A 316 -1.44 2.74 16.02
CA THR A 316 -1.08 3.96 16.72
C THR A 316 0.30 4.48 16.30
N LEU A 317 1.31 3.61 16.13
CA LEU A 317 2.63 4.00 15.60
C LEU A 317 2.55 4.37 14.11
N CYS A 318 1.87 3.54 13.31
CA CYS A 318 1.68 3.77 11.87
C CYS A 318 0.98 5.11 11.56
N GLU A 319 -0.02 5.49 12.36
CA GLU A 319 -0.76 6.75 12.19
C GLU A 319 0.08 7.97 12.55
N THR A 320 0.92 7.87 13.58
CA THR A 320 1.87 8.94 13.90
C THR A 320 2.84 9.18 12.74
N ALA A 321 3.42 8.10 12.19
CA ALA A 321 4.31 8.20 11.03
C ALA A 321 3.59 8.75 9.79
N LEU A 322 2.36 8.28 9.51
CA LEU A 322 1.54 8.80 8.42
C LEU A 322 1.33 10.31 8.55
N SER A 323 0.99 10.81 9.74
CA SER A 323 0.79 12.24 9.97
C SER A 323 2.06 13.06 9.73
N GLN A 324 3.23 12.55 10.12
CA GLN A 324 4.52 13.18 9.84
C GLN A 324 4.78 13.28 8.33
N VAL A 325 4.56 12.20 7.58
CA VAL A 325 4.74 12.18 6.12
C VAL A 325 3.74 13.09 5.42
N VAL A 326 2.46 13.07 5.82
CA VAL A 326 1.41 13.95 5.28
C VAL A 326 1.76 15.42 5.48
N CYS A 327 2.26 15.77 6.66
CA CYS A 327 2.68 17.12 6.97
C CYS A 327 3.91 17.55 6.15
N LEU A 328 4.95 16.70 6.14
CA LEU A 328 6.20 16.94 5.40
C LEU A 328 5.93 17.17 3.91
N LEU A 329 5.03 16.38 3.32
CA LEU A 329 4.69 16.45 1.90
C LEU A 329 3.61 17.49 1.58
N ARG A 330 3.04 18.16 2.58
CA ARG A 330 1.93 19.12 2.44
C ARG A 330 0.75 18.53 1.67
N VAL A 331 0.36 17.31 2.03
CA VAL A 331 -0.76 16.61 1.38
C VAL A 331 -2.06 17.31 1.71
N GLU A 332 -2.85 17.61 0.68
CA GLU A 332 -4.17 18.22 0.81
C GLU A 332 -5.29 17.16 0.78
N VAL A 333 -5.08 16.08 0.02
CA VAL A 333 -6.08 15.01 -0.15
C VAL A 333 -5.45 13.64 0.04
N ILE A 334 -6.00 12.86 0.97
CA ILE A 334 -5.70 11.43 1.10
C ILE A 334 -6.79 10.64 0.38
N VAL A 335 -6.42 9.93 -0.69
CA VAL A 335 -7.27 8.98 -1.41
C VAL A 335 -7.01 7.58 -0.86
N ALA A 336 -7.81 7.18 0.13
CA ALA A 336 -7.68 5.87 0.73
C ALA A 336 -8.14 4.74 -0.20
N VAL A 337 -7.29 3.73 -0.36
CA VAL A 337 -7.57 2.55 -1.19
C VAL A 337 -8.25 1.50 -0.32
N GLY A 338 -9.58 1.61 -0.21
CA GLY A 338 -10.43 0.75 0.62
C GLY A 338 -10.81 1.33 1.97
N LYS A 339 -11.87 0.77 2.57
CA LYS A 339 -12.53 1.29 3.78
C LYS A 339 -11.67 1.23 5.05
N PHE A 340 -10.78 0.24 5.15
CA PHE A 340 -9.85 0.18 6.29
C PHE A 340 -8.89 1.38 6.27
N ALA A 341 -8.25 1.64 5.12
CA ALA A 341 -7.35 2.78 4.97
C ALA A 341 -8.08 4.11 5.18
N GLU A 342 -9.32 4.24 4.70
CA GLU A 342 -10.15 5.44 4.90
C GLU A 342 -10.37 5.71 6.39
N LYS A 343 -10.81 4.70 7.13
CA LYS A 343 -11.06 4.82 8.57
C LYS A 343 -9.80 5.25 9.32
N ARG A 344 -8.65 4.62 9.04
CA ARG A 344 -7.39 4.92 9.74
C ARG A 344 -6.80 6.28 9.34
N ALA A 345 -6.88 6.66 8.06
CA ALA A 345 -6.50 8.01 7.62
C ALA A 345 -7.31 9.09 8.34
N SER A 346 -8.63 8.93 8.45
CA SER A 346 -9.48 9.87 9.18
C SER A 346 -9.12 9.95 10.67
N ILE A 347 -8.76 8.82 11.30
CA ILE A 347 -8.28 8.83 12.68
C ILE A 347 -6.97 9.61 12.80
N ALA A 348 -5.98 9.33 11.94
CA ALA A 348 -4.69 10.01 11.94
C ALA A 348 -4.83 11.53 11.75
N VAL A 349 -5.61 11.95 10.74
CA VAL A 349 -5.86 13.36 10.44
C VAL A 349 -6.54 14.08 11.62
N ASN A 350 -7.55 13.45 12.23
CA ASN A 350 -8.30 14.05 13.33
C ASN A 350 -7.50 14.09 14.65
N SER A 351 -6.67 13.09 14.92
CA SER A 351 -5.93 12.98 16.18
C SER A 351 -4.67 13.86 16.24
N THR A 352 -4.11 14.21 15.08
CA THR A 352 -2.86 14.98 14.97
C THR A 352 -3.06 16.42 14.50
N GLY A 353 -4.31 16.89 14.39
CA GLY A 353 -4.60 18.29 14.10
C GLY A 353 -4.25 18.75 12.69
N LEU A 354 -4.17 17.82 11.72
CA LEU A 354 -3.93 18.10 10.30
C LEU A 354 -5.15 18.77 9.65
N LYS A 355 -5.45 20.01 10.08
CA LYS A 355 -6.60 20.79 9.61
C LYS A 355 -6.48 21.02 8.10
N GLY A 356 -7.57 20.77 7.39
CA GLY A 356 -7.67 20.99 5.95
C GLY A 356 -7.32 19.78 5.06
N VAL A 357 -6.76 18.71 5.61
CA VAL A 357 -6.51 17.48 4.85
C VAL A 357 -7.84 16.74 4.63
N LYS A 358 -8.25 16.58 3.37
CA LYS A 358 -9.47 15.86 3.00
C LYS A 358 -9.20 14.37 2.86
N VAL A 359 -9.95 13.53 3.58
CA VAL A 359 -9.91 12.07 3.39
C VAL A 359 -11.08 11.64 2.51
N VAL A 360 -10.77 10.94 1.42
CA VAL A 360 -11.73 10.35 0.48
C VAL A 360 -11.32 8.90 0.21
N SER A 361 -12.19 8.11 -0.43
CA SER A 361 -11.88 6.71 -0.72
C SER A 361 -12.23 6.26 -2.12
N ILE A 362 -11.40 5.35 -2.65
CA ILE A 362 -11.72 4.50 -3.79
C ILE A 362 -11.84 3.04 -3.30
N PRO A 363 -12.59 2.18 -4.00
CA PRO A 363 -12.65 0.76 -3.67
C PRO A 363 -11.27 0.11 -3.79
N HIS A 364 -11.00 -0.91 -2.98
CA HIS A 364 -9.74 -1.65 -3.07
C HIS A 364 -9.72 -2.55 -4.35
N PRO A 365 -8.59 -2.64 -5.09
CA PRO A 365 -8.49 -3.39 -6.36
C PRO A 365 -8.43 -4.92 -6.20
N SER A 366 -8.52 -5.45 -4.99
CA SER A 366 -8.37 -6.89 -4.73
C SER A 366 -9.44 -7.71 -5.41
N PRO A 367 -9.09 -8.85 -6.04
CA PRO A 367 -10.06 -9.76 -6.63
C PRO A 367 -10.97 -10.43 -5.60
N ARG A 368 -10.60 -10.39 -4.30
CA ARG A 368 -11.46 -10.91 -3.22
C ARG A 368 -12.75 -10.12 -3.03
N ASN A 369 -12.79 -8.87 -3.52
CA ASN A 369 -14.00 -8.08 -3.44
C ASN A 369 -14.86 -8.33 -4.69
N ALA A 370 -15.82 -9.24 -4.55
CA ALA A 370 -16.69 -9.70 -5.65
C ALA A 370 -17.46 -8.55 -6.33
N SER A 371 -17.82 -7.50 -5.57
CA SER A 371 -18.52 -6.31 -6.07
C SER A 371 -17.68 -5.41 -6.98
N ASN A 372 -16.35 -5.61 -7.03
CA ASN A 372 -15.42 -4.86 -7.86
C ASN A 372 -14.89 -5.68 -9.07
N GLY A 373 -15.47 -6.87 -9.32
CA GLY A 373 -15.02 -7.78 -10.38
C GLY A 373 -15.15 -7.17 -11.78
N ASN A 374 -14.06 -7.24 -12.55
CA ASN A 374 -13.79 -6.68 -13.89
C ASN A 374 -13.93 -5.15 -14.07
N ASN A 375 -14.82 -4.46 -13.36
CA ASN A 375 -15.10 -3.03 -13.59
C ASN A 375 -14.40 -2.07 -12.58
N TRP A 376 -13.33 -2.53 -11.91
CA TRP A 376 -12.66 -1.73 -10.88
C TRP A 376 -12.08 -0.43 -11.43
N LYS A 377 -11.48 -0.47 -12.64
CA LYS A 377 -10.85 0.71 -13.24
C LYS A 377 -11.90 1.79 -13.51
N GLU A 378 -13.01 1.42 -14.11
CA GLU A 378 -14.12 2.32 -14.44
C GLU A 378 -14.71 2.97 -13.19
N LEU A 379 -14.91 2.17 -12.12
CA LEU A 379 -15.41 2.67 -10.85
C LEU A 379 -14.43 3.64 -10.18
N ALA A 380 -13.14 3.28 -10.14
CA ALA A 380 -12.10 4.15 -9.59
C ALA A 380 -11.98 5.46 -10.40
N THR A 381 -11.97 5.39 -11.74
CA THR A 381 -11.96 6.55 -12.64
C THR A 381 -13.14 7.47 -12.38
N LYS A 382 -14.36 6.94 -12.29
CA LYS A 382 -15.56 7.75 -12.02
C LYS A 382 -15.49 8.45 -10.66
N ILE A 383 -14.95 7.79 -9.64
CA ILE A 383 -14.76 8.42 -8.32
C ILE A 383 -13.71 9.53 -8.41
N LEU A 384 -12.58 9.30 -9.07
CA LEU A 384 -11.55 10.31 -9.28
C LEU A 384 -12.08 11.51 -10.10
N GLU A 385 -12.95 11.27 -11.09
CA GLU A 385 -13.63 12.31 -11.87
C GLU A 385 -14.52 13.17 -10.96
N ASN A 386 -15.39 12.53 -10.17
CA ASN A 386 -16.29 13.22 -9.24
C ASN A 386 -15.55 14.00 -8.15
N LEU A 387 -14.32 13.60 -7.81
CA LEU A 387 -13.46 14.29 -6.87
C LEU A 387 -12.65 15.43 -7.53
N GLY A 388 -12.75 15.60 -8.85
CA GLY A 388 -11.99 16.60 -9.60
C GLY A 388 -10.49 16.29 -9.69
N LEU A 389 -10.08 15.02 -9.54
CA LEU A 389 -8.67 14.64 -9.49
C LEU A 389 -8.13 14.13 -10.83
N LEU A 390 -8.99 13.83 -11.83
CA LEU A 390 -8.53 13.25 -13.09
C LEU A 390 -7.55 14.13 -13.87
N GLU A 391 -7.68 15.46 -13.77
CA GLU A 391 -6.79 16.40 -14.45
C GLU A 391 -5.31 16.27 -14.03
N LEU A 392 -5.06 15.72 -12.83
CA LEU A 392 -3.70 15.51 -12.32
C LEU A 392 -2.96 14.38 -13.04
N PHE A 393 -3.68 13.52 -13.78
CA PHE A 393 -3.14 12.33 -14.42
C PHE A 393 -3.05 12.43 -15.93
N LEU A 394 -3.49 13.54 -16.53
CA LEU A 394 -3.44 13.72 -17.98
C LEU A 394 -2.05 14.24 -18.38
N PRO A 395 -1.42 13.66 -19.42
CA PRO A 395 -0.22 14.25 -20.02
C PRO A 395 -0.52 15.68 -20.47
N THR A 396 0.30 16.63 -20.05
CA THR A 396 0.21 18.04 -20.46
C THR A 396 0.81 18.29 -21.82
#